data_AF-A0A3N5GKG4-F1
#
_entry.id   AF-A0A3N5GKG4-F1
#
_cell.length_a   1.000
_cell.length_b   1.000
_cell.length_c   1.000
_cell.angle_alpha   90.00
_cell.angle_beta   90.00
_cell.angle_gamma   90.00
#
_symmetry.space_group_name_H-M   'P 1'
#
loop_
_entity.id
_entity.type
_entity.pdbx_description
1 polymer ?
#
loop_
_entity_poly.entity_id
_entity_poly.type
_entity_poly.pdbx_seq_one_letter_code
_entity_poly.pdbx_strand_id
1 'polypeptide(L)'
;MGMADSVAGLRLGPWGCIDPQLVGEIKPRHEPMQAMLAFPAILNRKVTLSENACHHRIHGHREKPDCKPELACDLCDLSGNQLLMGGPMTNRLWVVCFLLVSLGASVASQSPSATSVPPGYVDPQPVLAAARKAIGADNLKCVTIAGTGYAGIVGQQRLNDKNVDWPRGEPLANYVRTMNWEARTMKEEFDRKPGLNPASWKYGQGWIDGTPPQQNQHQVFMVNGTHGWHRDGSAASPVAASPEDAERWQLDLWLNPHGFLKAAMLPGANPKAMWRWELGEMGRDGPTTTPEKVVVVSITVLGKYRVDATINPRNMLQRIHTWVPDPVLGDMNYEHEFTDASYIDVGGGVRFPTDWHHHDGWDDNFQAQSINAGHNGFGGAFKDIKPNVCTDLVTVPDSVRQATFPVGVDTQKLAAGVYLLGGASHNSVAVEFKDFIAVIEAPLDERRNLAVIEEVVRLIPNKPIRFLVNTHQHHDHIGGLRTYMHIGATIITQAKNFDFYTRDVLNYSQRTLQPDSVSLWPPTELAEGYQYERVTENYVVSDGTRTMNMYYVQPLQHVDGMLMAYLPAEKMVIEADLLDTHVPLPATPSAANRSFFNQVRALKLDVQQIVPIHGKPVPWTDFMKVMSPKP
;
A
#
# COMPACT_ATOMS: atom_id res chain seq x y z
N MET A 1 -17.63 53.38 48.99
CA MET A 1 -18.67 53.08 47.99
C MET A 1 -18.38 51.67 47.52
N GLY A 2 -19.04 50.58 47.95
CA GLY A 2 -20.47 50.36 48.28
C GLY A 2 -21.18 49.92 46.98
N MET A 3 -21.86 48.77 46.85
CA MET A 3 -22.36 47.72 47.77
C MET A 3 -22.07 46.31 47.13
N ALA A 4 -21.93 45.18 47.87
CA ALA A 4 -22.97 44.23 48.32
C ALA A 4 -23.97 43.79 47.21
N ASP A 5 -24.35 42.52 47.01
CA ASP A 5 -24.55 41.41 47.98
C ASP A 5 -24.22 39.98 47.46
N SER A 6 -24.40 38.99 48.34
CA SER A 6 -24.06 37.56 48.19
C SER A 6 -25.23 36.60 48.46
N VAL A 7 -25.23 35.39 47.86
CA VAL A 7 -25.84 34.12 48.36
C VAL A 7 -25.05 32.96 47.71
N ALA A 8 -24.22 32.19 48.42
CA ALA A 8 -24.50 30.87 49.05
C ALA A 8 -25.30 29.86 48.19
N GLY A 9 -24.98 28.57 48.08
CA GLY A 9 -23.82 27.79 48.53
C GLY A 9 -24.07 26.28 48.29
N LEU A 10 -23.04 25.44 48.32
CA LEU A 10 -23.03 24.09 48.93
C LEU A 10 -21.68 23.36 48.70
N ARG A 11 -21.19 22.67 49.73
CA ARG A 11 -20.06 21.72 49.74
C ARG A 11 -20.36 20.66 50.81
N LEU A 12 -19.55 19.58 50.82
CA LEU A 12 -19.66 18.36 51.65
C LEU A 12 -20.73 17.37 51.11
N GLY A 13 -20.51 16.06 51.07
CA GLY A 13 -19.39 15.23 51.53
C GLY A 13 -19.33 13.84 50.85
N PRO A 14 -18.48 12.91 51.31
CA PRO A 14 -17.98 11.77 50.52
C PRO A 14 -18.71 10.42 50.80
N TRP A 15 -18.00 9.30 50.59
CA TRP A 15 -18.37 7.88 50.73
C TRP A 15 -19.03 7.24 49.47
N GLY A 16 -18.66 6.02 49.05
CA GLY A 16 -17.75 5.06 49.70
C GLY A 16 -17.10 4.02 48.77
N CYS A 17 -16.15 3.29 49.34
CA CYS A 17 -15.45 2.16 48.74
C CYS A 17 -16.36 0.94 48.58
N ILE A 18 -15.97 0.01 47.70
CA ILE A 18 -16.46 -1.39 47.73
C ILE A 18 -15.31 -2.27 48.20
N ASP A 19 -15.59 -3.10 49.20
CA ASP A 19 -14.67 -4.00 49.89
C ASP A 19 -14.54 -5.34 49.12
N PRO A 20 -13.35 -5.91 48.91
CA PRO A 20 -13.19 -7.14 48.13
C PRO A 20 -13.18 -8.39 49.02
N GLN A 21 -14.31 -9.10 49.13
CA GLN A 21 -14.32 -10.51 49.53
C GLN A 21 -15.64 -11.23 49.22
N LEU A 22 -15.59 -12.17 48.27
CA LEU A 22 -16.49 -13.33 48.26
C LEU A 22 -15.76 -14.51 47.60
N VAL A 23 -15.17 -15.35 48.46
CA VAL A 23 -14.54 -16.61 48.08
C VAL A 23 -15.63 -17.61 47.71
N GLY A 24 -15.56 -18.16 46.50
CA GLY A 24 -16.44 -19.22 46.02
C GLY A 24 -15.73 -20.12 45.03
N GLU A 25 -15.17 -21.23 45.52
CA GLU A 25 -14.57 -22.25 44.67
C GLU A 25 -15.63 -22.91 43.77
N ILE A 26 -15.46 -22.84 42.44
CA ILE A 26 -16.10 -23.76 41.51
C ILE A 26 -15.05 -24.24 40.50
N LYS A 27 -14.73 -25.54 40.54
CA LYS A 27 -13.86 -26.22 39.57
C LYS A 27 -14.54 -26.30 38.20
N PRO A 28 -13.77 -26.25 37.09
CA PRO A 28 -14.33 -26.32 35.75
C PRO A 28 -14.89 -27.71 35.43
N ARG A 29 -15.97 -27.75 34.65
CA ARG A 29 -16.35 -28.93 33.85
C ARG A 29 -16.22 -28.59 32.38
N HIS A 30 -15.45 -29.39 31.65
CA HIS A 30 -15.54 -29.48 30.20
C HIS A 30 -16.89 -30.10 29.82
N GLU A 31 -17.55 -29.57 28.79
CA GLU A 31 -17.78 -30.26 27.52
C GLU A 31 -18.40 -29.28 26.47
N PRO A 32 -18.25 -29.55 25.15
CA PRO A 32 -18.49 -28.55 24.11
C PRO A 32 -19.95 -28.54 23.63
N MET A 33 -20.47 -27.34 23.31
CA MET A 33 -21.77 -27.19 22.66
C MET A 33 -21.63 -26.79 21.19
N GLN A 34 -22.21 -27.57 20.29
CA GLN A 34 -22.25 -27.30 18.86
C GLN A 34 -23.17 -26.11 18.57
N ALA A 35 -22.68 -25.12 17.82
CA ALA A 35 -23.51 -24.00 17.38
C ALA A 35 -24.32 -24.37 16.13
N MET A 36 -25.65 -24.43 16.27
CA MET A 36 -26.57 -24.51 15.13
C MET A 36 -26.63 -23.17 14.37
N LEU A 37 -26.63 -23.25 13.04
CA LEU A 37 -26.88 -22.12 12.15
C LEU A 37 -28.33 -21.64 12.26
N ALA A 38 -28.53 -20.32 12.39
CA ALA A 38 -29.84 -19.69 12.30
C ALA A 38 -29.80 -18.51 11.31
N PHE A 39 -30.54 -18.65 10.20
CA PHE A 39 -30.85 -17.55 9.28
C PHE A 39 -31.89 -16.60 9.90
N PRO A 40 -31.74 -15.27 9.79
CA PRO A 40 -32.85 -14.34 9.96
C PRO A 40 -33.61 -14.14 8.63
N ALA A 41 -34.95 -14.07 8.72
CA ALA A 41 -35.84 -13.96 7.58
C ALA A 41 -35.98 -12.52 7.03
N ILE A 42 -36.36 -12.43 5.76
CA ILE A 42 -36.63 -11.19 5.01
C ILE A 42 -37.82 -10.44 5.62
N LEU A 43 -37.67 -9.14 5.89
CA LEU A 43 -38.78 -8.24 6.19
C LEU A 43 -38.93 -7.18 5.08
N ASN A 44 -40.02 -7.27 4.31
CA ASN A 44 -40.40 -6.25 3.35
C ASN A 44 -40.81 -4.95 4.06
N ARG A 45 -40.14 -3.84 3.77
CA ARG A 45 -40.71 -2.49 3.95
C ARG A 45 -40.67 -1.72 2.65
N LYS A 46 -41.86 -1.37 2.14
CA LYS A 46 -42.01 -0.33 1.11
C LYS A 46 -41.52 0.99 1.69
N VAL A 47 -40.63 1.69 0.96
CA VAL A 47 -40.30 3.08 1.23
C VAL A 47 -40.97 3.93 0.15
N THR A 48 -41.94 4.73 0.55
CA THR A 48 -42.48 5.83 -0.26
C THR A 48 -41.51 7.01 -0.18
N LEU A 49 -40.99 7.45 -1.32
CA LEU A 49 -40.23 8.69 -1.43
C LEU A 49 -41.20 9.88 -1.35
N SER A 50 -40.94 10.81 -0.43
CA SER A 50 -41.62 12.11 -0.38
C SER A 50 -40.76 13.17 -1.05
N GLU A 51 -41.30 13.82 -2.07
CA GLU A 51 -40.73 15.04 -2.64
C GLU A 51 -40.79 16.17 -1.59
N ASN A 52 -39.68 16.93 -1.45
CA ASN A 52 -39.70 18.34 -1.03
C ASN A 52 -38.28 18.94 -1.00
N ALA A 53 -37.93 19.75 -2.01
CA ALA A 53 -37.08 20.95 -1.89
C ALA A 53 -36.93 21.63 -3.26
N CYS A 54 -37.68 22.71 -3.51
CA CYS A 54 -37.44 23.56 -4.67
C CYS A 54 -37.93 25.00 -4.44
N HIS A 55 -36.99 25.94 -4.24
CA HIS A 55 -37.00 27.42 -4.29
C HIS A 55 -35.53 27.80 -3.99
N HIS A 56 -34.77 28.72 -4.60
CA HIS A 56 -34.97 29.86 -5.52
C HIS A 56 -33.54 30.25 -6.07
N ARG A 57 -33.24 31.10 -7.08
CA ARG A 57 -34.02 31.96 -8.00
C ARG A 57 -33.17 32.38 -9.26
N ILE A 58 -33.71 32.18 -10.46
CA ILE A 58 -33.65 33.02 -11.71
C ILE A 58 -32.37 33.81 -12.11
N HIS A 59 -31.87 33.56 -13.35
CA HIS A 59 -31.64 34.51 -14.49
C HIS A 59 -30.82 33.78 -15.60
N GLY A 60 -31.07 33.84 -16.93
CA GLY A 60 -32.17 34.38 -17.76
C GLY A 60 -31.96 34.09 -19.28
N HIS A 61 -33.06 33.99 -20.06
CA HIS A 61 -33.25 34.00 -21.55
C HIS A 61 -32.09 33.63 -22.52
N ARG A 62 -32.27 32.72 -23.52
CA ARG A 62 -33.13 32.91 -24.71
C ARG A 62 -33.51 31.59 -25.44
N GLU A 63 -34.80 31.53 -25.80
CA GLU A 63 -35.41 31.20 -27.11
C GLU A 63 -35.17 29.85 -27.84
N LYS A 64 -36.31 29.16 -28.08
CA LYS A 64 -36.59 28.05 -29.02
C LYS A 64 -37.30 28.63 -30.28
N PRO A 65 -37.27 27.98 -31.46
CA PRO A 65 -38.13 26.81 -31.78
C PRO A 65 -37.38 25.74 -32.63
N ASP A 66 -37.92 24.59 -33.05
CA ASP A 66 -39.31 24.14 -33.22
C ASP A 66 -39.47 22.64 -32.95
N CYS A 67 -40.70 22.17 -32.71
CA CYS A 67 -41.02 20.73 -32.61
C CYS A 67 -42.52 20.50 -32.82
N LYS A 68 -42.92 19.53 -33.67
CA LYS A 68 -44.31 19.06 -33.79
C LYS A 68 -44.42 17.56 -34.13
N PRO A 69 -45.56 16.91 -33.83
CA PRO A 69 -45.58 15.53 -33.35
C PRO A 69 -46.63 14.61 -34.04
N GLU A 70 -46.74 13.36 -33.58
CA GLU A 70 -47.98 12.53 -33.50
C GLU A 70 -47.67 11.33 -32.56
N LEU A 71 -48.45 11.04 -31.50
CA LEU A 71 -49.75 10.31 -31.42
C LEU A 71 -49.62 8.81 -31.78
N ALA A 72 -50.22 7.84 -31.08
CA ALA A 72 -51.08 7.85 -29.88
C ALA A 72 -50.98 6.51 -29.09
N CYS A 73 -51.66 6.42 -27.95
CA CYS A 73 -51.80 5.21 -27.13
C CYS A 73 -52.76 4.18 -27.76
N ASP A 74 -52.71 2.92 -27.29
CA ASP A 74 -53.96 2.22 -26.91
C ASP A 74 -53.74 1.09 -25.88
N LEU A 75 -54.85 0.60 -25.31
CA LEU A 75 -54.94 -0.14 -24.03
C LEU A 75 -55.60 -1.54 -24.17
N CYS A 76 -55.53 -2.31 -23.07
CA CYS A 76 -56.37 -3.46 -22.71
C CYS A 76 -56.12 -4.86 -23.35
N ASP A 77 -55.52 -5.73 -22.53
CA ASP A 77 -56.18 -6.85 -21.82
C ASP A 77 -57.08 -7.83 -22.61
N LEU A 78 -56.77 -9.14 -22.50
CA LEU A 78 -57.77 -10.22 -22.47
C LEU A 78 -57.18 -11.53 -21.90
N SER A 79 -58.04 -12.38 -21.36
CA SER A 79 -57.72 -13.53 -20.49
C SER A 79 -58.24 -14.89 -21.03
N GLY A 80 -57.88 -16.01 -20.38
CA GLY A 80 -58.36 -17.37 -20.70
C GLY A 80 -57.21 -18.36 -20.99
N ASN A 81 -56.64 -19.14 -20.07
CA ASN A 81 -57.17 -20.09 -19.07
C ASN A 81 -57.44 -21.53 -19.60
N GLN A 82 -56.88 -22.51 -18.86
CA GLN A 82 -57.33 -23.90 -18.64
C GLN A 82 -56.84 -25.15 -19.44
N LEU A 83 -56.48 -26.16 -18.61
CA LEU A 83 -56.63 -27.64 -18.69
C LEU A 83 -55.82 -28.41 -19.77
N LEU A 84 -54.85 -29.27 -19.44
CA LEU A 84 -54.81 -30.51 -18.62
C LEU A 84 -55.56 -31.73 -19.20
N MET A 85 -54.79 -32.68 -19.76
CA MET A 85 -54.90 -34.16 -19.64
C MET A 85 -53.52 -34.77 -20.06
N GLY A 86 -53.04 -35.92 -19.58
CA GLY A 86 -53.52 -36.79 -18.49
C GLY A 86 -53.05 -38.25 -18.65
N GLY A 87 -52.18 -38.75 -17.76
CA GLY A 87 -52.04 -40.19 -17.49
C GLY A 87 -51.00 -41.02 -18.29
N PRO A 88 -50.78 -42.30 -17.89
CA PRO A 88 -49.62 -42.56 -17.02
C PRO A 88 -48.78 -43.83 -17.31
N MET A 89 -47.64 -43.88 -16.60
CA MET A 89 -46.75 -45.00 -16.21
C MET A 89 -47.20 -46.47 -16.44
N THR A 90 -46.26 -47.37 -16.77
CA THR A 90 -45.57 -48.30 -15.81
C THR A 90 -44.82 -49.47 -16.47
N ASN A 91 -43.73 -49.96 -15.83
CA ASN A 91 -43.25 -51.37 -15.79
C ASN A 91 -42.72 -52.03 -17.12
N ARG A 92 -41.81 -53.03 -17.15
CA ARG A 92 -40.98 -53.74 -16.13
C ARG A 92 -39.86 -54.58 -16.81
N LEU A 93 -38.87 -55.01 -16.00
CA LEU A 93 -37.99 -56.21 -16.13
C LEU A 93 -36.93 -56.34 -17.26
N TRP A 94 -35.66 -56.24 -16.84
CA TRP A 94 -34.61 -57.29 -16.87
C TRP A 94 -34.62 -58.37 -17.98
N VAL A 95 -33.57 -58.36 -18.82
CA VAL A 95 -32.79 -59.56 -19.20
C VAL A 95 -31.31 -59.18 -19.28
N VAL A 96 -30.43 -59.95 -18.63
CA VAL A 96 -28.97 -59.91 -18.82
C VAL A 96 -28.56 -61.23 -19.49
N CYS A 97 -28.02 -61.17 -20.70
CA CYS A 97 -27.27 -62.26 -21.31
C CYS A 97 -26.03 -61.70 -22.00
N PHE A 98 -24.85 -62.12 -21.54
CA PHE A 98 -23.58 -61.93 -22.24
C PHE A 98 -23.52 -62.81 -23.48
N LEU A 99 -23.07 -62.24 -24.61
CA LEU A 99 -22.33 -63.00 -25.62
C LEU A 99 -21.47 -62.02 -26.44
N LEU A 100 -20.14 -62.18 -26.34
CA LEU A 100 -19.20 -61.47 -27.20
C LEU A 100 -19.29 -62.05 -28.63
N VAL A 101 -19.13 -61.20 -29.65
CA VAL A 101 -18.10 -61.29 -30.70
C VAL A 101 -18.36 -60.21 -31.76
N SER A 102 -17.44 -59.26 -31.87
CA SER A 102 -16.77 -58.81 -33.13
C SER A 102 -16.15 -57.43 -32.93
N LEU A 103 -14.88 -57.29 -33.32
CA LEU A 103 -14.17 -55.99 -33.27
C LEU A 103 -14.75 -55.07 -34.35
N GLY A 104 -15.36 -53.97 -33.93
CA GLY A 104 -15.64 -52.80 -34.76
C GLY A 104 -15.07 -51.56 -34.07
N ALA A 105 -13.95 -51.05 -34.58
CA ALA A 105 -13.29 -49.89 -33.98
C ALA A 105 -14.10 -48.61 -34.25
N SER A 106 -14.94 -48.26 -33.28
CA SER A 106 -15.59 -46.95 -33.19
C SER A 106 -15.12 -46.28 -31.91
N VAL A 107 -13.87 -45.80 -31.92
CA VAL A 107 -13.46 -44.72 -31.00
C VAL A 107 -14.22 -43.48 -31.47
N ALA A 108 -15.47 -43.39 -31.05
CA ALA A 108 -16.19 -42.14 -31.04
C ALA A 108 -15.38 -41.21 -30.13
N SER A 109 -14.61 -40.32 -30.75
CA SER A 109 -13.97 -39.21 -30.09
C SER A 109 -15.08 -38.43 -29.39
N GLN A 110 -15.25 -38.69 -28.09
CA GLN A 110 -15.97 -37.80 -27.22
C GLN A 110 -15.18 -36.50 -27.26
N SER A 111 -15.61 -35.57 -28.11
CA SER A 111 -15.16 -34.18 -28.05
C SER A 111 -15.27 -33.78 -26.58
N PRO A 112 -14.19 -33.34 -25.93
CA PRO A 112 -14.26 -32.98 -24.52
C PRO A 112 -15.38 -31.97 -24.37
N SER A 113 -16.38 -32.33 -23.56
CA SER A 113 -17.60 -31.55 -23.38
C SER A 113 -17.21 -30.10 -23.16
N ALA A 114 -17.53 -29.21 -24.10
CA ALA A 114 -17.14 -27.82 -24.01
C ALA A 114 -17.66 -27.28 -22.68
N THR A 115 -16.75 -27.10 -21.72
CA THR A 115 -17.10 -26.74 -20.34
C THR A 115 -17.83 -25.42 -20.40
N SER A 116 -19.14 -25.47 -20.14
CA SER A 116 -20.01 -24.31 -20.27
C SER A 116 -19.52 -23.23 -19.32
N VAL A 117 -18.92 -22.18 -19.87
CA VAL A 117 -18.39 -21.08 -19.09
C VAL A 117 -19.55 -20.45 -18.30
N PRO A 118 -19.44 -20.27 -16.97
CA PRO A 118 -20.56 -19.78 -16.17
C PRO A 118 -21.00 -18.37 -16.60
N PRO A 119 -22.27 -17.99 -16.37
CA PRO A 119 -22.76 -16.65 -16.69
C PRO A 119 -21.87 -15.53 -16.13
N GLY A 120 -21.56 -14.54 -16.96
CA GLY A 120 -20.64 -13.42 -16.64
C GLY A 120 -19.17 -13.70 -16.98
N TYR A 121 -18.75 -14.96 -17.01
CA TYR A 121 -17.40 -15.36 -17.42
C TYR A 121 -17.32 -15.53 -18.95
N VAL A 122 -16.10 -15.50 -19.49
CA VAL A 122 -15.79 -15.83 -20.89
C VAL A 122 -14.59 -16.77 -20.97
N ASP A 123 -14.47 -17.52 -22.07
CA ASP A 123 -13.23 -18.24 -22.35
C ASP A 123 -12.09 -17.22 -22.57
N PRO A 124 -11.00 -17.26 -21.78
CA PRO A 124 -9.87 -16.34 -21.96
C PRO A 124 -9.09 -16.60 -23.25
N GLN A 125 -9.11 -17.81 -23.81
CA GLN A 125 -8.20 -18.20 -24.90
C GLN A 125 -8.44 -17.41 -26.20
N PRO A 126 -9.69 -17.24 -26.70
CA PRO A 126 -9.96 -16.38 -27.85
C PRO A 126 -9.57 -14.91 -27.62
N VAL A 127 -9.77 -14.40 -26.39
CA VAL A 127 -9.48 -13.01 -26.02
C VAL A 127 -7.98 -12.76 -26.00
N LEU A 128 -7.22 -13.64 -25.36
CA LEU A 128 -5.74 -13.60 -25.34
C LEU A 128 -5.16 -13.74 -26.75
N ALA A 129 -5.72 -14.63 -27.59
CA ALA A 129 -5.28 -14.80 -28.97
C ALA A 129 -5.56 -13.55 -29.83
N ALA A 130 -6.72 -12.91 -29.66
CA ALA A 130 -7.06 -11.68 -30.36
C ALA A 130 -6.15 -10.50 -29.94
N ALA A 131 -5.90 -10.35 -28.64
CA ALA A 131 -4.98 -9.33 -28.12
C ALA A 131 -3.53 -9.54 -28.59
N ARG A 132 -3.03 -10.79 -28.54
CA ARG A 132 -1.70 -11.14 -29.08
C ARG A 132 -1.56 -10.76 -30.55
N LYS A 133 -2.59 -11.01 -31.36
CA LYS A 133 -2.63 -10.63 -32.77
C LYS A 133 -2.69 -9.11 -32.97
N ALA A 134 -3.46 -8.38 -32.15
CA ALA A 134 -3.66 -6.94 -32.30
C ALA A 134 -2.40 -6.10 -32.04
N ILE A 135 -1.51 -6.56 -31.15
CA ILE A 135 -0.26 -5.85 -30.80
C ILE A 135 1.02 -6.56 -31.31
N GLY A 136 0.87 -7.64 -32.08
CA GLY A 136 1.99 -8.41 -32.62
C GLY A 136 2.84 -9.12 -31.55
N ALA A 137 2.24 -9.54 -30.44
CA ALA A 137 2.96 -10.04 -29.27
C ALA A 137 3.86 -11.27 -29.56
N ASP A 138 3.50 -12.05 -30.57
CA ASP A 138 4.24 -13.24 -31.00
C ASP A 138 5.53 -12.92 -31.78
N ASN A 139 5.60 -11.73 -32.39
CA ASN A 139 6.75 -11.25 -33.16
C ASN A 139 7.80 -10.54 -32.27
N LEU A 140 7.52 -10.38 -30.97
CA LEU A 140 8.36 -9.65 -30.03
C LEU A 140 8.93 -10.59 -28.94
N LYS A 141 10.22 -10.87 -28.98
CA LYS A 141 10.95 -11.71 -28.00
C LYS A 141 11.46 -10.91 -26.80
N CYS A 142 11.91 -9.69 -27.10
CA CYS A 142 12.40 -8.70 -26.16
C CYS A 142 12.14 -7.30 -26.74
N VAL A 143 12.23 -6.26 -25.92
CA VAL A 143 12.17 -4.86 -26.35
C VAL A 143 13.16 -4.03 -25.56
N THR A 144 13.79 -3.07 -26.22
CA THR A 144 14.46 -1.95 -25.54
C THR A 144 13.64 -0.69 -25.79
N ILE A 145 13.19 -0.03 -24.72
CA ILE A 145 12.55 1.29 -24.77
C ILE A 145 13.53 2.34 -24.26
N ALA A 146 13.43 3.58 -24.73
CA ALA A 146 14.16 4.72 -24.18
C ALA A 146 13.38 6.04 -24.26
N GLY A 147 13.67 6.95 -23.32
CA GLY A 147 13.04 8.26 -23.23
C GLY A 147 13.33 8.98 -21.91
N THR A 148 12.30 9.59 -21.33
CA THR A 148 12.37 10.30 -20.04
C THR A 148 11.20 9.92 -19.16
N GLY A 149 11.48 9.61 -17.89
CA GLY A 149 10.47 9.31 -16.88
C GLY A 149 10.51 10.23 -15.67
N TYR A 150 9.50 10.08 -14.82
CA TYR A 150 9.45 10.64 -13.48
C TYR A 150 9.39 9.50 -12.45
N ALA A 151 9.69 9.82 -11.19
CA ALA A 151 9.54 8.92 -10.06
C ALA A 151 8.74 9.61 -8.94
N GLY A 152 7.72 8.94 -8.44
CA GLY A 152 7.01 9.27 -7.20
C GLY A 152 7.68 8.57 -6.02
N ILE A 153 7.92 9.33 -4.95
CA ILE A 153 8.50 8.84 -3.70
C ILE A 153 7.37 8.35 -2.80
N VAL A 154 6.98 7.10 -3.02
CA VAL A 154 5.82 6.49 -2.35
C VAL A 154 6.03 6.49 -0.83
N GLY A 155 5.07 7.08 -0.12
CA GLY A 155 5.06 7.15 1.33
C GLY A 155 5.78 8.34 1.97
N GLN A 156 6.28 9.32 1.21
CA GLN A 156 6.99 10.51 1.72
C GLN A 156 6.18 11.81 1.59
N GLN A 157 4.85 11.71 1.45
CA GLN A 157 3.93 12.82 1.23
C GLN A 157 3.81 13.71 2.46
N ARG A 158 3.98 15.03 2.26
CA ARG A 158 3.84 16.02 3.34
C ARG A 158 2.45 15.99 4.00
N LEU A 159 1.41 15.70 3.21
CA LEU A 159 0.00 15.69 3.61
C LEU A 159 -0.66 14.38 3.16
N ASN A 160 -1.51 13.81 4.00
CA ASN A 160 -2.45 12.75 3.61
C ASN A 160 -3.82 13.37 3.31
N ASP A 161 -4.14 13.55 2.04
CA ASP A 161 -5.44 14.06 1.59
C ASP A 161 -5.75 13.58 0.16
N LYS A 162 -7.00 13.80 -0.27
CA LYS A 162 -7.47 13.65 -1.65
C LYS A 162 -6.58 14.45 -2.60
N ASN A 163 -6.38 13.95 -3.83
CA ASN A 163 -5.65 14.68 -4.89
C ASN A 163 -4.21 15.08 -4.51
N VAL A 164 -3.62 14.43 -3.49
CA VAL A 164 -2.19 14.52 -3.22
C VAL A 164 -1.49 13.39 -3.98
N ASP A 165 -0.64 13.76 -4.93
CA ASP A 165 0.23 12.83 -5.65
C ASP A 165 1.45 12.47 -4.79
N TRP A 166 2.09 11.33 -5.06
CA TRP A 166 3.35 10.99 -4.40
C TRP A 166 4.41 12.05 -4.73
N PRO A 167 5.22 12.53 -3.76
CA PRO A 167 6.24 13.54 -3.99
C PRO A 167 7.13 13.19 -5.17
N ARG A 168 7.42 14.17 -6.03
CA ARG A 168 8.30 13.93 -7.18
C ARG A 168 9.76 13.95 -6.75
N GLY A 169 10.47 12.87 -7.05
CA GLY A 169 11.93 12.85 -7.03
C GLY A 169 12.53 13.63 -8.20
N GLU A 170 13.86 13.70 -8.24
CA GLU A 170 14.59 14.19 -9.41
C GLU A 170 14.23 13.35 -10.66
N PRO A 171 14.05 13.95 -11.85
CA PRO A 171 13.62 13.23 -13.05
C PRO A 171 14.54 12.08 -13.47
N LEU A 172 13.95 11.07 -14.13
CA LEU A 172 14.67 9.94 -14.72
C LEU A 172 15.04 10.30 -16.17
N ALA A 173 16.15 10.99 -16.34
CA ALA A 173 16.70 11.36 -17.65
C ALA A 173 17.40 10.16 -18.30
N ASN A 174 17.61 10.20 -19.63
CA ASN A 174 18.31 9.16 -20.40
C ASN A 174 17.82 7.74 -20.07
N TYR A 175 16.52 7.59 -19.80
CA TYR A 175 15.94 6.37 -19.28
C TYR A 175 15.92 5.31 -20.39
N VAL A 176 16.36 4.09 -20.06
CA VAL A 176 16.36 2.91 -20.93
C VAL A 176 15.85 1.70 -20.14
N ARG A 177 14.87 0.96 -20.66
CA ARG A 177 14.47 -0.35 -20.11
C ARG A 177 14.55 -1.41 -21.20
N THR A 178 15.34 -2.44 -20.96
CA THR A 178 15.40 -3.65 -21.78
C THR A 178 14.65 -4.76 -21.07
N MET A 179 13.60 -5.28 -21.70
CA MET A 179 12.77 -6.38 -21.21
C MET A 179 12.94 -7.59 -22.13
N ASN A 180 13.43 -8.71 -21.61
CA ASN A 180 13.63 -9.95 -22.36
C ASN A 180 12.82 -11.08 -21.76
N TRP A 181 11.70 -11.43 -22.41
CA TRP A 181 10.77 -12.43 -21.92
C TRP A 181 11.20 -13.88 -22.22
N GLU A 182 12.06 -14.09 -23.22
CA GLU A 182 12.65 -15.41 -23.48
C GLU A 182 13.67 -15.77 -22.39
N ALA A 183 14.55 -14.83 -22.02
CA ALA A 183 15.53 -15.00 -20.95
C ALA A 183 14.94 -14.79 -19.54
N ARG A 184 13.76 -14.18 -19.43
CA ARG A 184 13.12 -13.72 -18.17
C ARG A 184 14.02 -12.77 -17.38
N THR A 185 14.62 -11.82 -18.09
CA THR A 185 15.50 -10.79 -17.52
C THR A 185 15.01 -9.40 -17.88
N MET A 186 15.31 -8.43 -17.01
CA MET A 186 15.14 -7.02 -17.32
C MET A 186 16.36 -6.26 -16.81
N LYS A 187 16.78 -5.27 -17.60
CA LYS A 187 17.78 -4.27 -17.24
C LYS A 187 17.15 -2.89 -17.43
N GLU A 188 17.29 -2.03 -16.44
CA GLU A 188 16.81 -0.66 -16.47
C GLU A 188 17.94 0.29 -16.09
N GLU A 189 18.06 1.39 -16.81
CA GLU A 189 19.12 2.37 -16.68
C GLU A 189 18.54 3.77 -16.77
N PHE A 190 19.02 4.70 -15.96
CA PHE A 190 18.65 6.10 -16.04
C PHE A 190 19.67 7.01 -15.37
N ASP A 191 19.68 8.26 -15.79
CA ASP A 191 20.39 9.34 -15.12
C ASP A 191 19.43 10.09 -14.20
N ARG A 192 19.72 10.08 -12.90
CA ARG A 192 19.04 10.87 -11.88
C ARG A 192 20.06 11.71 -11.15
N LYS A 193 19.80 13.01 -10.96
CA LYS A 193 20.71 13.89 -10.23
C LYS A 193 20.92 13.37 -8.80
N PRO A 194 22.16 13.16 -8.32
CA PRO A 194 22.43 12.72 -6.95
C PRO A 194 21.86 13.69 -5.90
N GLY A 195 21.43 13.15 -4.77
CA GLY A 195 20.83 13.88 -3.67
C GLY A 195 20.71 13.02 -2.42
N LEU A 196 19.68 13.23 -1.62
CA LEU A 196 19.37 12.39 -0.45
C LEU A 196 18.63 11.09 -0.81
N ASN A 197 18.35 10.84 -2.10
CA ASN A 197 17.64 9.64 -2.50
C ASN A 197 18.48 8.38 -2.26
N PRO A 198 17.90 7.27 -1.78
CA PRO A 198 18.59 6.00 -1.66
C PRO A 198 19.21 5.54 -2.99
N ALA A 199 20.41 4.95 -2.91
CA ALA A 199 21.03 4.27 -4.05
C ALA A 199 20.21 3.04 -4.50
N SER A 200 19.55 2.37 -3.54
CA SER A 200 18.68 1.21 -3.78
C SER A 200 17.30 1.55 -4.33
N TRP A 201 16.90 2.82 -4.32
CA TRP A 201 15.57 3.22 -4.77
C TRP A 201 15.52 3.41 -6.28
N LYS A 202 14.71 2.56 -6.91
CA LYS A 202 14.41 2.59 -8.34
C LYS A 202 13.46 3.77 -8.65
N TYR A 203 12.19 3.59 -8.32
CA TYR A 203 11.07 4.55 -8.31
C TYR A 203 9.94 3.90 -7.50
N GLY A 204 8.82 4.60 -7.26
CA GLY A 204 7.65 4.02 -6.59
C GLY A 204 7.97 3.56 -5.16
N GLN A 205 7.30 2.48 -4.73
CA GLN A 205 7.61 1.79 -3.46
C GLN A 205 9.09 1.38 -3.36
N GLY A 206 9.64 1.39 -2.15
CA GLY A 206 11.04 1.03 -1.86
C GLY A 206 11.97 2.24 -1.69
N TRP A 207 11.42 3.45 -1.55
CA TRP A 207 12.14 4.52 -0.86
C TRP A 207 12.18 4.17 0.62
N ILE A 208 13.38 4.09 1.18
CA ILE A 208 13.62 3.88 2.60
C ILE A 208 14.72 4.87 2.96
N ASP A 209 14.39 5.92 3.71
CA ASP A 209 15.38 6.88 4.17
C ASP A 209 16.33 6.21 5.20
N GLY A 210 17.43 6.88 5.54
CA GLY A 210 18.48 6.32 6.38
C GLY A 210 19.38 5.28 5.70
N THR A 211 19.07 4.88 4.46
CA THR A 211 19.90 3.97 3.65
C THR A 211 21.00 4.74 2.89
N PRO A 212 22.06 4.07 2.38
CA PRO A 212 23.14 4.76 1.67
C PRO A 212 22.62 5.58 0.47
N PRO A 213 22.83 6.92 0.45
CA PRO A 213 22.32 7.78 -0.61
C PRO A 213 23.12 7.62 -1.91
N GLN A 214 22.44 7.86 -3.03
CA GLN A 214 23.00 7.82 -4.38
C GLN A 214 24.16 8.82 -4.54
N GLN A 215 25.34 8.34 -4.97
CA GLN A 215 26.53 9.15 -5.19
C GLN A 215 26.76 9.51 -6.66
N ASN A 216 26.34 8.64 -7.60
CA ASN A 216 26.62 8.80 -9.03
C ASN A 216 25.34 9.16 -9.79
N GLN A 217 25.45 9.91 -10.90
CA GLN A 217 24.27 10.29 -11.69
C GLN A 217 23.58 9.09 -12.35
N HIS A 218 24.36 8.15 -12.87
CA HIS A 218 23.85 7.03 -13.67
C HIS A 218 23.54 5.81 -12.80
N GLN A 219 22.30 5.35 -12.80
CA GLN A 219 21.82 4.20 -12.03
C GLN A 219 21.48 3.02 -12.94
N VAL A 220 21.75 1.79 -12.47
CA VAL A 220 21.41 0.55 -13.17
C VAL A 220 20.66 -0.40 -12.23
N PHE A 221 19.48 -0.87 -12.63
CA PHE A 221 18.65 -1.85 -11.93
C PHE A 221 18.47 -3.10 -12.80
N MET A 222 18.59 -4.29 -12.22
CA MET A 222 18.59 -5.56 -12.95
C MET A 222 17.79 -6.63 -12.21
N VAL A 223 17.14 -7.53 -12.97
CA VAL A 223 16.53 -8.76 -12.46
C VAL A 223 16.85 -9.97 -13.35
N ASN A 224 17.07 -11.12 -12.71
CA ASN A 224 17.16 -12.44 -13.36
C ASN A 224 16.71 -13.52 -12.38
N GLY A 225 15.61 -14.22 -12.73
CA GLY A 225 14.94 -15.12 -11.80
C GLY A 225 14.60 -14.39 -10.50
N THR A 226 14.68 -15.08 -9.36
CA THR A 226 14.37 -14.54 -8.02
C THR A 226 15.34 -13.46 -7.51
N HIS A 227 16.29 -12.98 -8.32
CA HIS A 227 17.31 -12.03 -7.90
C HIS A 227 17.10 -10.66 -8.55
N GLY A 228 17.16 -9.61 -7.74
CA GLY A 228 17.24 -8.22 -8.15
C GLY A 228 18.48 -7.56 -7.55
N TRP A 229 19.09 -6.63 -8.28
CA TRP A 229 20.22 -5.84 -7.78
C TRP A 229 20.35 -4.50 -8.49
N HIS A 230 21.04 -3.58 -7.85
CA HIS A 230 21.31 -2.24 -8.37
C HIS A 230 22.80 -1.93 -8.42
N ARG A 231 23.17 -0.88 -9.16
CA ARG A 231 24.51 -0.28 -9.22
C ARG A 231 24.39 1.23 -9.28
N ASP A 232 24.93 1.90 -8.26
CA ASP A 232 25.09 3.35 -8.22
C ASP A 232 26.33 3.76 -9.03
N GLY A 233 26.16 3.98 -10.33
CA GLY A 233 27.24 4.21 -11.29
C GLY A 233 27.70 2.95 -12.02
N SER A 234 28.03 3.08 -13.30
CA SER A 234 28.42 1.97 -14.20
C SER A 234 29.69 1.21 -13.76
N ALA A 235 30.45 1.74 -12.80
CA ALA A 235 31.64 1.13 -12.22
C ALA A 235 31.43 0.53 -10.81
N ALA A 236 30.31 0.79 -10.13
CA ALA A 236 30.07 0.32 -8.77
C ALA A 236 29.85 -1.19 -8.69
N SER A 237 30.15 -1.77 -7.53
CA SER A 237 29.81 -3.17 -7.23
C SER A 237 28.30 -3.38 -7.22
N PRO A 238 27.79 -4.54 -7.70
CA PRO A 238 26.36 -4.84 -7.65
C PRO A 238 25.92 -5.14 -6.21
N VAL A 239 24.89 -4.42 -5.77
CA VAL A 239 24.27 -4.54 -4.45
C VAL A 239 22.90 -5.20 -4.60
N ALA A 240 22.71 -6.32 -3.91
CA ALA A 240 21.45 -7.07 -3.95
C ALA A 240 20.29 -6.24 -3.40
N ALA A 241 19.13 -6.36 -4.05
CA ALA A 241 17.86 -5.88 -3.52
C ALA A 241 17.28 -6.92 -2.53
N SER A 242 16.41 -6.47 -1.63
CA SER A 242 15.65 -7.40 -0.77
C SER A 242 14.86 -8.41 -1.64
N PRO A 243 14.52 -9.60 -1.12
CA PRO A 243 13.65 -10.54 -1.85
C PRO A 243 12.34 -9.90 -2.32
N GLU A 244 11.76 -9.02 -1.50
CA GLU A 244 10.52 -8.30 -1.77
C GLU A 244 10.67 -7.28 -2.92
N ASP A 245 11.72 -6.45 -2.89
CA ASP A 245 12.02 -5.51 -3.97
C ASP A 245 12.41 -6.23 -5.27
N ALA A 246 13.21 -7.30 -5.17
CA ALA A 246 13.59 -8.14 -6.29
C ALA A 246 12.37 -8.78 -6.97
N GLU A 247 11.33 -9.14 -6.21
CA GLU A 247 10.09 -9.68 -6.75
C GLU A 247 9.19 -8.59 -7.35
N ARG A 248 9.10 -7.41 -6.73
CA ARG A 248 8.41 -6.24 -7.31
C ARG A 248 9.07 -5.80 -8.64
N TRP A 249 10.39 -5.79 -8.73
CA TRP A 249 11.10 -5.48 -9.97
C TRP A 249 10.97 -6.59 -11.03
N GLN A 250 10.70 -7.84 -10.64
CA GLN A 250 10.33 -8.89 -11.61
C GLN A 250 8.91 -8.70 -12.13
N LEU A 251 7.97 -8.17 -11.34
CA LEU A 251 6.62 -7.83 -11.83
C LEU A 251 6.68 -6.79 -12.96
N ASP A 252 7.56 -5.79 -12.88
CA ASP A 252 7.77 -4.79 -13.94
C ASP A 252 8.06 -5.38 -15.34
N LEU A 253 8.67 -6.58 -15.41
CA LEU A 253 8.89 -7.30 -16.67
C LEU A 253 7.57 -7.81 -17.27
N TRP A 254 6.58 -8.13 -16.45
CA TRP A 254 5.30 -8.71 -16.84
C TRP A 254 4.14 -7.69 -16.89
N LEU A 255 4.21 -6.60 -16.12
CA LEU A 255 3.22 -5.53 -16.05
C LEU A 255 3.35 -4.54 -17.23
N ASN A 256 3.22 -5.08 -18.43
CA ASN A 256 3.12 -4.33 -19.69
C ASN A 256 2.40 -5.23 -20.71
N PRO A 257 1.87 -4.70 -21.82
CA PRO A 257 0.96 -5.45 -22.68
C PRO A 257 1.54 -6.76 -23.22
N HIS A 258 2.80 -6.76 -23.65
CA HIS A 258 3.47 -7.94 -24.21
C HIS A 258 3.91 -8.90 -23.11
N GLY A 259 4.36 -8.38 -21.96
CA GLY A 259 4.68 -9.15 -20.77
C GLY A 259 3.49 -9.94 -20.26
N PHE A 260 2.34 -9.29 -20.08
CA PHE A 260 1.12 -9.94 -19.60
C PHE A 260 0.67 -11.07 -20.53
N LEU A 261 0.61 -10.81 -21.84
CA LEU A 261 0.19 -11.81 -22.83
C LEU A 261 1.16 -13.00 -22.93
N LYS A 262 2.45 -12.81 -22.58
CA LYS A 262 3.43 -13.90 -22.48
C LYS A 262 3.30 -14.65 -21.16
N ALA A 263 3.12 -13.94 -20.04
CA ALA A 263 2.87 -14.52 -18.73
C ALA A 263 1.62 -15.42 -18.75
N ALA A 264 0.55 -14.98 -19.42
CA ALA A 264 -0.70 -15.73 -19.60
C ALA A 264 -0.52 -17.10 -20.30
N MET A 265 0.58 -17.29 -21.04
CA MET A 265 0.91 -18.55 -21.72
C MET A 265 1.87 -19.44 -20.92
N LEU A 266 2.37 -19.01 -19.76
CA LEU A 266 3.28 -19.81 -18.94
C LEU A 266 2.53 -20.93 -18.18
N PRO A 267 3.19 -22.08 -17.92
CA PRO A 267 2.65 -23.09 -17.02
C PRO A 267 2.33 -22.49 -15.65
N GLY A 268 1.14 -22.76 -15.12
CA GLY A 268 0.65 -22.21 -13.85
C GLY A 268 -0.04 -20.84 -13.95
N ALA A 269 -0.07 -20.18 -15.11
CA ALA A 269 -0.74 -18.89 -15.27
C ALA A 269 -2.26 -18.95 -15.13
N ASN A 270 -2.87 -20.13 -15.38
CA ASN A 270 -4.26 -20.47 -15.09
C ASN A 270 -5.29 -19.36 -15.43
N PRO A 271 -5.30 -18.86 -16.69
CA PRO A 271 -6.08 -17.68 -17.06
C PRO A 271 -7.57 -17.88 -16.82
N LYS A 272 -8.24 -16.83 -16.33
CA LYS A 272 -9.68 -16.72 -16.16
C LYS A 272 -10.16 -15.39 -16.72
N ALA A 273 -11.36 -15.31 -17.27
CA ALA A 273 -11.86 -14.06 -17.81
C ALA A 273 -13.34 -13.81 -17.51
N MET A 274 -13.69 -12.55 -17.36
CA MET A 274 -15.08 -12.06 -17.27
C MET A 274 -15.24 -10.79 -18.09
N TRP A 275 -16.46 -10.51 -18.55
CA TRP A 275 -16.77 -9.25 -19.20
C TRP A 275 -17.42 -8.27 -18.22
N ARG A 276 -17.19 -6.97 -18.42
CA ARG A 276 -17.90 -5.91 -17.69
C ARG A 276 -18.19 -4.71 -18.58
N TRP A 277 -19.07 -3.85 -18.11
CA TRP A 277 -19.20 -2.47 -18.59
C TRP A 277 -18.30 -1.59 -17.72
N GLU A 278 -17.47 -0.78 -18.34
CA GLU A 278 -16.51 0.10 -17.67
C GLU A 278 -16.70 1.52 -18.19
N LEU A 279 -16.87 2.48 -17.28
CA LEU A 279 -16.73 3.89 -17.63
C LEU A 279 -15.24 4.15 -17.81
N GLY A 280 -14.89 4.97 -18.82
CA GLY A 280 -13.55 5.51 -18.92
C GLY A 280 -13.21 6.29 -17.65
N GLU A 281 -11.95 6.17 -17.23
CA GLU A 281 -11.50 6.54 -15.90
C GLU A 281 -11.37 8.07 -15.78
N MET A 282 -11.86 8.62 -14.67
CA MET A 282 -12.22 10.04 -14.59
C MET A 282 -11.03 11.00 -14.66
N GLY A 283 -9.80 10.54 -14.37
CA GLY A 283 -8.58 11.32 -14.50
C GLY A 283 -8.07 11.39 -15.94
N ARG A 284 -7.95 10.23 -16.60
CA ARG A 284 -7.35 10.05 -17.94
C ARG A 284 -8.32 10.24 -19.09
N ASP A 285 -9.55 9.74 -18.98
CA ASP A 285 -10.60 9.85 -20.01
C ASP A 285 -11.59 11.00 -19.73
N GLY A 286 -11.52 11.60 -18.54
CA GLY A 286 -12.46 12.62 -18.08
C GLY A 286 -13.83 12.05 -17.69
N PRO A 287 -14.87 12.89 -17.49
CA PRO A 287 -16.20 12.43 -17.11
C PRO A 287 -16.91 11.72 -18.26
N THR A 288 -16.61 10.43 -18.45
CA THR A 288 -17.31 9.58 -19.41
C THR A 288 -18.69 9.16 -18.86
N THR A 289 -19.70 9.15 -19.74
CA THR A 289 -21.09 8.79 -19.39
C THR A 289 -21.61 7.57 -20.16
N THR A 290 -20.85 7.09 -21.14
CA THR A 290 -21.16 5.92 -21.95
C THR A 290 -20.11 4.85 -21.64
N PRO A 291 -20.47 3.72 -21.02
CA PRO A 291 -19.50 2.67 -20.70
C PRO A 291 -19.08 1.88 -21.95
N GLU A 292 -17.80 1.51 -22.03
CA GLU A 292 -17.27 0.56 -23.01
C GLU A 292 -17.42 -0.87 -22.45
N LYS A 293 -17.68 -1.86 -23.31
CA LYS A 293 -17.71 -3.27 -22.90
C LYS A 293 -16.30 -3.84 -23.00
N VAL A 294 -15.73 -4.23 -21.87
CA VAL A 294 -14.37 -4.77 -21.78
C VAL A 294 -14.37 -6.23 -21.31
N VAL A 295 -13.25 -6.91 -21.48
CA VAL A 295 -12.95 -8.20 -20.85
C VAL A 295 -11.79 -8.02 -19.87
N VAL A 296 -11.99 -8.39 -18.62
CA VAL A 296 -10.91 -8.52 -17.63
C VAL A 296 -10.40 -9.95 -17.69
N VAL A 297 -9.10 -10.12 -17.94
CA VAL A 297 -8.40 -11.41 -17.90
C VAL A 297 -7.47 -11.42 -16.69
N SER A 298 -7.64 -12.41 -15.82
CA SER A 298 -6.87 -12.64 -14.60
C SER A 298 -5.91 -13.81 -14.80
N ILE A 299 -4.64 -13.66 -14.40
CA ILE A 299 -3.60 -14.69 -14.48
C ILE A 299 -2.78 -14.75 -13.18
N THR A 300 -2.12 -15.87 -12.93
CA THR A 300 -1.12 -16.00 -11.86
C THR A 300 0.29 -15.75 -12.39
N VAL A 301 1.01 -14.80 -11.78
CA VAL A 301 2.39 -14.41 -12.13
C VAL A 301 3.32 -14.67 -10.94
N LEU A 302 4.54 -15.14 -11.23
CA LEU A 302 5.54 -15.61 -10.24
C LEU A 302 5.00 -16.67 -9.24
N GLY A 303 3.90 -17.35 -9.58
CA GLY A 303 3.28 -18.38 -8.74
C GLY A 303 2.46 -17.85 -7.55
N LYS A 304 2.44 -16.53 -7.29
CA LYS A 304 1.69 -15.95 -6.16
C LYS A 304 0.81 -14.75 -6.51
N TYR A 305 1.22 -13.90 -7.46
CA TYR A 305 0.50 -12.66 -7.77
C TYR A 305 -0.68 -12.92 -8.70
N ARG A 306 -1.86 -12.41 -8.33
CA ARG A 306 -2.99 -12.28 -9.26
C ARG A 306 -2.81 -10.98 -10.05
N VAL A 307 -2.59 -11.11 -11.35
CA VAL A 307 -2.46 -9.98 -12.27
C VAL A 307 -3.69 -9.95 -13.17
N ASP A 308 -4.39 -8.82 -13.19
CA ASP A 308 -5.61 -8.61 -13.96
C ASP A 308 -5.37 -7.56 -15.06
N ALA A 309 -5.60 -7.92 -16.33
CA ALA A 309 -5.55 -7.00 -17.46
C ALA A 309 -6.94 -6.71 -18.02
N THR A 310 -7.20 -5.44 -18.30
CA THR A 310 -8.43 -4.96 -18.95
C THR A 310 -8.19 -4.83 -20.45
N ILE A 311 -8.97 -5.59 -21.24
CA ILE A 311 -8.88 -5.66 -22.70
C ILE A 311 -10.16 -5.07 -23.31
N ASN A 312 -10.00 -4.08 -24.19
CA ASN A 312 -11.11 -3.37 -24.82
C ASN A 312 -11.63 -4.08 -26.10
N PRO A 313 -12.73 -3.61 -26.73
CA PRO A 313 -13.27 -4.16 -27.99
C PRO A 313 -12.30 -4.15 -29.18
N ARG A 314 -11.26 -3.30 -29.13
CA ARG A 314 -10.18 -3.23 -30.14
C ARG A 314 -9.07 -4.26 -29.87
N ASN A 315 -9.19 -5.03 -28.78
CA ASN A 315 -8.22 -6.00 -28.25
C ASN A 315 -6.92 -5.36 -27.76
N MET A 316 -6.97 -4.07 -27.38
CA MET A 316 -5.87 -3.36 -26.74
C MET A 316 -5.94 -3.55 -25.22
N LEU A 317 -4.78 -3.64 -24.56
CA LEU A 317 -4.70 -3.68 -23.10
C LEU A 317 -4.64 -2.24 -22.58
N GLN A 318 -5.56 -1.84 -21.72
CA GLN A 318 -5.65 -0.45 -21.22
C GLN A 318 -5.16 -0.31 -19.79
N ARG A 319 -5.31 -1.34 -18.96
CA ARG A 319 -4.97 -1.32 -17.53
C ARG A 319 -4.52 -2.70 -17.10
N ILE A 320 -3.39 -2.81 -16.42
CA ILE A 320 -2.84 -4.08 -15.92
C ILE A 320 -2.45 -3.87 -14.46
N HIS A 321 -3.11 -4.55 -13.53
CA HIS A 321 -2.87 -4.34 -12.11
C HIS A 321 -2.72 -5.65 -11.32
N THR A 322 -2.06 -5.53 -10.19
CA THR A 322 -1.84 -6.58 -9.19
C THR A 322 -1.87 -5.96 -7.80
N TRP A 323 -1.82 -6.78 -6.76
CA TRP A 323 -1.42 -6.33 -5.44
C TRP A 323 0.05 -6.67 -5.19
N VAL A 324 0.75 -5.84 -4.41
CA VAL A 324 2.09 -6.08 -3.87
C VAL A 324 2.07 -5.88 -2.36
N PRO A 325 2.87 -6.62 -1.57
CA PRO A 325 2.91 -6.41 -0.13
C PRO A 325 3.55 -5.06 0.21
N ASP A 326 2.91 -4.32 1.12
CA ASP A 326 3.38 -3.07 1.69
C ASP A 326 3.14 -3.07 3.22
N PRO A 327 4.15 -2.72 4.06
CA PRO A 327 4.00 -2.68 5.51
C PRO A 327 2.91 -1.71 6.02
N VAL A 328 2.50 -0.73 5.22
CA VAL A 328 1.56 0.34 5.59
C VAL A 328 0.18 0.10 4.96
N LEU A 329 0.13 -0.03 3.63
CA LEU A 329 -1.11 -0.19 2.86
C LEU A 329 -1.56 -1.65 2.70
N GLY A 330 -0.74 -2.63 3.11
CA GLY A 330 -1.09 -4.05 3.08
C GLY A 330 -0.93 -4.67 1.69
N ASP A 331 -2.00 -5.26 1.15
CA ASP A 331 -2.02 -5.73 -0.24
C ASP A 331 -2.26 -4.52 -1.16
N MET A 332 -1.22 -3.70 -1.34
CA MET A 332 -1.25 -2.42 -2.05
C MET A 332 -1.51 -2.62 -3.55
N ASN A 333 -2.44 -1.85 -4.13
CA ASN A 333 -2.64 -1.83 -5.59
C ASN A 333 -1.39 -1.31 -6.31
N TYR A 334 -1.00 -2.02 -7.37
CA TYR A 334 0.15 -1.72 -8.21
C TYR A 334 -0.28 -1.90 -9.66
N GLU A 335 -0.48 -0.79 -10.35
CA GLU A 335 -1.36 -0.69 -11.52
C GLU A 335 -0.72 0.10 -12.64
N HIS A 336 -0.58 -0.50 -13.82
CA HIS A 336 0.04 0.11 -15.00
C HIS A 336 -1.02 0.44 -16.06
N GLU A 337 -0.97 1.66 -16.59
CA GLU A 337 -2.03 2.24 -17.44
C GLU A 337 -1.56 2.63 -18.84
N PHE A 338 -2.36 2.31 -19.86
CA PHE A 338 -2.05 2.48 -21.28
C PHE A 338 -3.27 3.03 -22.04
N THR A 339 -3.04 3.87 -23.05
CA THR A 339 -4.11 4.34 -23.95
C THR A 339 -3.95 3.73 -25.33
N ASP A 340 -5.05 3.46 -26.03
CA ASP A 340 -5.02 3.02 -27.44
C ASP A 340 -4.19 3.94 -28.35
N ALA A 341 -4.12 5.23 -27.99
CA ALA A 341 -3.37 6.25 -28.70
C ALA A 341 -1.84 6.15 -28.51
N SER A 342 -1.35 5.59 -27.39
CA SER A 342 0.09 5.42 -27.18
C SER A 342 0.67 4.21 -27.93
N TYR A 343 -0.15 3.28 -28.44
CA TYR A 343 0.31 2.13 -29.21
C TYR A 343 0.74 2.50 -30.65
N ILE A 344 2.01 2.82 -30.84
CA ILE A 344 2.60 3.00 -32.18
C ILE A 344 2.98 1.66 -32.82
N ASP A 345 3.03 1.61 -34.15
CA ASP A 345 3.71 0.53 -34.88
C ASP A 345 5.23 0.74 -34.80
N VAL A 346 5.97 -0.28 -34.37
CA VAL A 346 7.43 -0.25 -34.20
C VAL A 346 8.16 -1.11 -35.24
N GLY A 347 7.44 -1.56 -36.27
CA GLY A 347 7.93 -2.48 -37.30
C GLY A 347 7.73 -3.95 -36.95
N GLY A 348 7.91 -4.82 -37.94
CA GLY A 348 7.74 -6.28 -37.77
C GLY A 348 6.30 -6.72 -37.42
N GLY A 349 5.31 -5.85 -37.61
CA GLY A 349 3.93 -6.08 -37.20
C GLY A 349 3.71 -5.99 -35.68
N VAL A 350 4.65 -5.41 -34.93
CA VAL A 350 4.54 -5.17 -33.49
C VAL A 350 3.99 -3.77 -33.26
N ARG A 351 3.01 -3.64 -32.35
CA ARG A 351 2.61 -2.35 -31.78
C ARG A 351 2.96 -2.30 -30.32
N PHE A 352 3.49 -1.19 -29.81
CA PHE A 352 3.94 -1.05 -28.41
C PHE A 352 3.58 0.34 -27.86
N PRO A 353 3.15 0.48 -26.58
CA PRO A 353 2.80 1.78 -26.00
C PRO A 353 4.04 2.68 -25.83
N THR A 354 3.95 3.95 -26.24
CA THR A 354 5.01 4.97 -26.03
C THR A 354 4.90 5.68 -24.70
N ASP A 355 3.72 5.70 -24.10
CA ASP A 355 3.41 6.49 -22.91
C ASP A 355 2.59 5.61 -21.96
N TRP A 356 3.07 5.52 -20.72
CA TRP A 356 2.37 4.90 -19.59
C TRP A 356 2.87 5.45 -18.27
N HIS A 357 2.09 5.19 -17.23
CA HIS A 357 2.42 5.42 -15.84
C HIS A 357 1.97 4.22 -15.01
N HIS A 358 2.38 4.18 -13.75
CA HIS A 358 1.77 3.29 -12.77
C HIS A 358 1.37 3.99 -11.49
N HIS A 359 0.34 3.45 -10.85
CA HIS A 359 -0.13 3.83 -9.53
C HIS A 359 0.39 2.85 -8.48
N ASP A 360 0.91 3.40 -7.39
CA ASP A 360 1.18 2.69 -6.14
C ASP A 360 0.08 3.15 -5.17
N GLY A 361 -0.77 2.24 -4.72
CA GLY A 361 -2.03 2.57 -4.05
C GLY A 361 -3.22 2.62 -5.01
N TRP A 362 -4.38 3.04 -4.49
CA TRP A 362 -5.59 3.26 -5.29
C TRP A 362 -5.69 4.73 -5.68
N ASP A 363 -5.91 5.01 -6.96
CA ASP A 363 -6.32 6.32 -7.47
C ASP A 363 -7.78 6.63 -7.04
N ASP A 364 -7.96 6.86 -5.74
CA ASP A 364 -9.23 7.23 -5.11
C ASP A 364 -9.28 8.73 -4.84
N ASN A 365 -9.14 9.53 -5.91
CA ASN A 365 -9.30 10.99 -5.88
C ASN A 365 -10.63 11.48 -5.28
N PHE A 366 -11.64 10.60 -5.18
CA PHE A 366 -13.03 10.95 -4.89
C PHE A 366 -13.54 10.43 -3.54
N GLN A 367 -12.76 9.61 -2.83
CA GLN A 367 -13.03 8.94 -1.55
C GLN A 367 -14.25 8.02 -1.51
N ALA A 368 -13.97 6.72 -1.67
CA ALA A 368 -14.79 5.64 -1.12
C ALA A 368 -14.04 4.80 -0.08
N GLN A 369 -12.71 4.65 -0.16
CA GLN A 369 -11.99 3.58 0.55
C GLN A 369 -10.74 4.01 1.34
N SER A 370 -10.00 5.05 0.90
CA SER A 370 -8.74 5.46 1.56
C SER A 370 -8.64 6.98 1.79
N ILE A 371 -7.73 7.40 2.66
CA ILE A 371 -7.35 8.81 2.86
C ILE A 371 -6.19 9.20 1.94
N ASN A 372 -5.18 8.34 1.86
CA ASN A 372 -4.07 8.52 0.95
C ASN A 372 -4.54 8.24 -0.48
N ALA A 373 -4.58 9.27 -1.31
CA ALA A 373 -4.97 9.18 -2.72
C ALA A 373 -3.82 8.63 -3.58
N GLY A 374 -3.13 7.56 -3.16
CA GLY A 374 -1.88 7.07 -3.76
C GLY A 374 -1.91 6.98 -5.29
N HIS A 375 -1.05 7.77 -5.94
CA HIS A 375 -1.05 8.06 -7.37
C HIS A 375 0.17 7.46 -8.09
N ASN A 376 0.52 8.06 -9.22
CA ASN A 376 1.71 7.99 -10.06
C ASN A 376 3.06 7.69 -9.33
N GLY A 377 3.38 6.43 -9.03
CA GLY A 377 4.71 6.03 -8.52
C GLY A 377 5.83 6.09 -9.57
N PHE A 378 5.48 5.96 -10.86
CA PHE A 378 6.38 6.06 -12.00
C PHE A 378 5.59 6.39 -13.26
N GLY A 379 6.24 6.97 -14.26
CA GLY A 379 5.68 7.08 -15.60
C GLY A 379 6.60 7.87 -16.52
N GLY A 380 6.24 7.95 -17.80
CA GLY A 380 7.05 8.68 -18.76
C GLY A 380 6.63 8.50 -20.21
N ALA A 381 7.45 9.10 -21.08
CA ALA A 381 7.32 9.03 -22.53
C ALA A 381 8.57 8.35 -23.10
N PHE A 382 8.39 7.13 -23.61
CA PHE A 382 9.43 6.21 -24.06
C PHE A 382 9.30 5.99 -25.58
N LYS A 383 9.65 7.02 -26.36
CA LYS A 383 9.37 7.09 -27.80
C LYS A 383 10.39 6.37 -28.69
N ASP A 384 11.58 6.05 -28.16
CA ASP A 384 12.58 5.24 -28.86
C ASP A 384 12.38 3.77 -28.48
N ILE A 385 11.63 3.04 -29.30
CA ILE A 385 11.29 1.63 -29.06
C ILE A 385 11.96 0.76 -30.11
N LYS A 386 12.80 -0.17 -29.66
CA LYS A 386 13.56 -1.10 -30.50
C LYS A 386 13.08 -2.54 -30.28
N PRO A 387 12.20 -3.09 -31.14
CA PRO A 387 11.72 -4.46 -31.01
C PRO A 387 12.84 -5.46 -31.32
N ASN A 388 12.89 -6.56 -30.55
CA ASN A 388 13.87 -7.65 -30.70
C ASN A 388 15.35 -7.25 -30.58
N VAL A 389 15.64 -6.02 -30.14
CA VAL A 389 16.97 -5.61 -29.69
C VAL A 389 17.06 -5.89 -28.20
N CYS A 390 17.75 -6.98 -27.85
CA CYS A 390 18.06 -7.32 -26.47
C CYS A 390 19.52 -6.93 -26.17
N THR A 391 19.79 -6.43 -24.97
CA THR A 391 21.16 -6.29 -24.45
C THR A 391 21.79 -7.66 -24.17
N ASP A 392 23.05 -7.66 -23.78
CA ASP A 392 23.75 -8.84 -23.25
C ASP A 392 22.94 -9.55 -22.14
N LEU A 393 23.22 -10.84 -21.98
CA LEU A 393 22.62 -11.68 -20.94
C LEU A 393 22.91 -11.11 -19.55
N VAL A 394 21.85 -10.71 -18.84
CA VAL A 394 21.91 -10.23 -17.46
C VAL A 394 22.27 -11.39 -16.54
N THR A 395 23.55 -11.58 -16.24
CA THR A 395 24.02 -12.63 -15.33
C THR A 395 23.93 -12.18 -13.87
N VAL A 396 23.42 -13.03 -12.98
CA VAL A 396 23.42 -12.75 -11.54
C VAL A 396 24.88 -12.73 -11.04
N PRO A 397 25.33 -11.70 -10.31
CA PRO A 397 26.66 -11.67 -9.68
C PRO A 397 26.75 -12.61 -8.46
N ASP A 398 27.95 -13.07 -8.10
CA ASP A 398 28.13 -13.90 -6.90
C ASP A 398 27.79 -13.16 -5.61
N SER A 399 28.11 -11.87 -5.49
CA SER A 399 27.71 -11.04 -4.35
C SER A 399 26.19 -10.95 -4.18
N VAL A 400 25.43 -11.11 -5.26
CA VAL A 400 23.96 -11.09 -5.25
C VAL A 400 23.40 -12.47 -4.93
N ARG A 401 23.99 -13.55 -5.48
CA ARG A 401 23.65 -14.94 -5.11
C ARG A 401 23.87 -15.25 -3.64
N GLN A 402 24.89 -14.63 -3.03
CA GLN A 402 25.33 -14.89 -1.66
C GLN A 402 24.79 -13.87 -0.64
N ALA A 403 24.01 -12.88 -1.09
CA ALA A 403 23.45 -11.87 -0.21
C ALA A 403 22.47 -12.48 0.80
N THR A 404 22.49 -11.97 2.02
CA THR A 404 21.53 -12.32 3.07
C THR A 404 20.99 -11.05 3.71
N PHE A 405 19.75 -11.11 4.19
CA PHE A 405 19.04 -9.98 4.78
C PHE A 405 18.62 -10.31 6.22
N PRO A 406 19.59 -10.52 7.15
CA PRO A 406 19.28 -10.83 8.52
C PRO A 406 18.65 -9.62 9.23
N VAL A 407 17.58 -9.84 9.99
CA VAL A 407 17.01 -8.84 10.89
C VAL A 407 17.77 -8.90 12.22
N GLY A 408 18.30 -7.76 12.67
CA GLY A 408 19.01 -7.62 13.93
C GLY A 408 18.66 -6.32 14.65
N VAL A 409 19.13 -6.20 15.89
CA VAL A 409 18.98 -4.99 16.72
C VAL A 409 20.33 -4.58 17.29
N ASP A 410 20.82 -3.42 16.87
CA ASP A 410 22.06 -2.82 17.39
C ASP A 410 21.74 -1.96 18.62
N THR A 411 21.80 -2.57 19.80
CA THR A 411 21.44 -1.90 21.06
C THR A 411 22.56 -1.00 21.59
N GLN A 412 22.24 0.28 21.79
CA GLN A 412 23.08 1.24 22.51
C GLN A 412 22.32 1.79 23.74
N LYS A 413 22.86 1.55 24.94
CA LYS A 413 22.36 2.19 26.16
C LYS A 413 22.77 3.67 26.17
N LEU A 414 21.79 4.57 26.26
CA LEU A 414 22.00 6.03 26.29
C LEU A 414 22.03 6.56 27.73
N ALA A 415 21.12 6.09 28.57
CA ALA A 415 21.05 6.41 30.01
C ALA A 415 20.57 5.20 30.82
N ALA A 416 20.39 5.36 32.13
CA ALA A 416 19.69 4.35 32.92
C ALA A 416 18.25 4.21 32.41
N GLY A 417 17.83 3.02 31.98
CA GLY A 417 16.49 2.80 31.45
C GLY A 417 16.18 3.55 30.15
N VAL A 418 17.18 3.94 29.34
CA VAL A 418 16.98 4.54 28.00
C VAL A 418 17.93 3.89 27.01
N TYR A 419 17.37 3.31 25.95
CA TYR A 419 18.09 2.47 24.98
C TYR A 419 17.72 2.89 23.56
N LEU A 420 18.73 3.15 22.74
CA LEU A 420 18.60 3.17 21.28
C LEU A 420 18.65 1.73 20.79
N LEU A 421 17.74 1.38 19.88
CA LEU A 421 17.57 0.06 19.31
C LEU A 421 17.74 0.18 17.80
N GLY A 422 18.99 0.27 17.35
CA GLY A 422 19.35 0.44 15.96
C GLY A 422 19.31 -0.86 15.17
N GLY A 423 19.90 -0.85 13.97
CA GLY A 423 19.87 -1.93 12.99
C GLY A 423 18.99 -1.59 11.79
N ALA A 424 19.40 -2.03 10.59
CA ALA A 424 18.91 -1.51 9.31
C ALA A 424 19.12 0.03 9.20
N SER A 425 18.21 0.77 8.57
CA SER A 425 18.34 2.22 8.37
C SER A 425 17.74 3.09 9.49
N HIS A 426 16.75 2.58 10.23
CA HIS A 426 15.99 3.32 11.23
C HIS A 426 16.11 2.70 12.63
N ASN A 427 16.26 3.56 13.64
CA ASN A 427 16.25 3.19 15.05
C ASN A 427 14.83 3.18 15.65
N SER A 428 14.67 2.47 16.77
CA SER A 428 13.63 2.80 17.77
C SER A 428 14.33 3.24 19.07
N VAL A 429 13.62 3.92 19.98
CA VAL A 429 14.14 4.25 21.33
C VAL A 429 13.20 3.71 22.40
N ALA A 430 13.70 2.88 23.32
CA ALA A 430 12.93 2.39 24.46
C ALA A 430 13.25 3.20 25.73
N VAL A 431 12.20 3.63 26.42
CA VAL A 431 12.25 4.39 27.67
C VAL A 431 11.50 3.60 28.75
N GLU A 432 12.26 3.18 29.76
CA GLU A 432 11.74 2.52 30.95
C GLU A 432 11.05 3.52 31.87
N PHE A 433 9.84 3.19 32.32
CA PHE A 433 9.17 3.82 33.46
C PHE A 433 9.05 2.78 34.60
N LYS A 434 8.58 3.21 35.77
CA LYS A 434 8.43 2.39 36.97
C LYS A 434 7.66 1.09 36.70
N ASP A 435 6.49 1.21 36.09
CA ASP A 435 5.53 0.11 35.91
C ASP A 435 5.29 -0.28 34.44
N PHE A 436 5.90 0.42 33.47
CA PHE A 436 5.71 0.20 32.03
C PHE A 436 6.92 0.65 31.19
N ILE A 437 6.86 0.42 29.88
CA ILE A 437 7.82 0.90 28.87
C ILE A 437 7.08 1.75 27.85
N ALA A 438 7.70 2.83 27.39
CA ALA A 438 7.31 3.54 26.17
C ALA A 438 8.39 3.33 25.09
N VAL A 439 7.98 3.05 23.85
CA VAL A 439 8.88 3.01 22.69
C VAL A 439 8.61 4.21 21.81
N ILE A 440 9.66 4.79 21.22
CA ILE A 440 9.57 5.82 20.18
C ILE A 440 9.98 5.17 18.85
N GLU A 441 9.11 5.34 17.87
CA GLU A 441 9.11 4.82 16.49
C GLU A 441 8.96 3.31 16.29
N ALA A 442 8.23 2.95 15.23
CA ALA A 442 8.00 1.58 14.77
C ALA A 442 8.28 1.43 13.24
N PRO A 443 9.54 1.56 12.81
CA PRO A 443 9.89 1.75 11.41
C PRO A 443 9.94 0.45 10.59
N LEU A 444 10.00 0.58 9.27
CA LEU A 444 10.19 -0.48 8.28
C LEU A 444 9.06 -1.53 8.19
N ASP A 445 9.17 -2.68 8.86
CA ASP A 445 8.25 -3.82 8.70
C ASP A 445 8.01 -4.58 10.02
N GLU A 446 7.05 -5.50 10.03
CA GLU A 446 6.76 -6.30 11.24
C GLU A 446 7.99 -7.09 11.74
N ARG A 447 8.82 -7.63 10.84
CA ARG A 447 9.99 -8.45 11.23
C ARG A 447 10.98 -7.63 12.04
N ARG A 448 11.27 -6.40 11.60
CA ARG A 448 12.08 -5.42 12.33
C ARG A 448 11.48 -5.14 13.70
N ASN A 449 10.17 -4.89 13.78
CA ASN A 449 9.52 -4.48 15.01
C ASN A 449 9.36 -5.63 16.03
N LEU A 450 9.11 -6.86 15.59
CA LEU A 450 9.16 -8.05 16.46
C LEU A 450 10.55 -8.23 17.07
N ALA A 451 11.63 -8.07 16.28
CA ALA A 451 12.99 -8.15 16.80
C ALA A 451 13.29 -7.04 17.84
N VAL A 452 12.81 -5.82 17.60
CA VAL A 452 12.90 -4.70 18.56
C VAL A 452 12.12 -4.99 19.84
N ILE A 453 10.89 -5.54 19.75
CA ILE A 453 10.06 -5.89 20.90
C ILE A 453 10.74 -6.97 21.78
N GLU A 454 11.28 -8.02 21.18
CA GLU A 454 12.02 -9.07 21.91
C GLU A 454 13.27 -8.50 22.61
N GLU A 455 14.02 -7.61 21.96
CA GLU A 455 15.17 -6.94 22.57
C GLU A 455 14.74 -6.01 23.72
N VAL A 456 13.62 -5.29 23.60
CA VAL A 456 13.04 -4.48 24.69
C VAL A 456 12.69 -5.36 25.90
N VAL A 457 11.99 -6.48 25.68
CA VAL A 457 11.59 -7.43 26.74
C VAL A 457 12.82 -8.05 27.41
N ARG A 458 13.89 -8.32 26.65
CA ARG A 458 15.16 -8.82 27.17
C ARG A 458 15.92 -7.78 28.02
N LEU A 459 15.88 -6.51 27.62
CA LEU A 459 16.58 -5.41 28.32
C LEU A 459 15.83 -4.93 29.57
N ILE A 460 14.50 -4.91 29.52
CA ILE A 460 13.60 -4.37 30.55
C ILE A 460 12.51 -5.41 30.88
N PRO A 461 12.87 -6.53 31.55
CA PRO A 461 11.94 -7.64 31.77
C PRO A 461 10.81 -7.29 32.76
N ASN A 462 9.68 -7.99 32.61
CA ASN A 462 8.48 -7.90 33.46
C ASN A 462 7.69 -6.58 33.39
N LYS A 463 7.97 -5.70 32.43
CA LYS A 463 7.19 -4.46 32.20
C LYS A 463 6.52 -4.50 30.82
N PRO A 464 5.22 -4.14 30.71
CA PRO A 464 4.55 -4.07 29.43
C PRO A 464 5.03 -2.87 28.60
N ILE A 465 5.11 -3.03 27.28
CA ILE A 465 5.19 -1.91 26.34
C ILE A 465 3.80 -1.28 26.28
N ARG A 466 3.58 -0.23 27.07
CA ARG A 466 2.26 0.41 27.23
C ARG A 466 1.97 1.42 26.14
N PHE A 467 3.01 2.09 25.64
CA PHE A 467 2.90 3.19 24.68
C PHE A 467 3.89 3.02 23.53
N LEU A 468 3.43 3.30 22.32
CA LEU A 468 4.27 3.59 21.17
C LEU A 468 4.08 5.07 20.81
N VAL A 469 5.14 5.87 20.84
CA VAL A 469 5.16 7.22 20.24
C VAL A 469 5.60 7.07 18.80
N ASN A 470 4.73 7.38 17.85
CA ASN A 470 5.12 7.53 16.46
C ASN A 470 5.46 9.00 16.17
N THR A 471 6.54 9.25 15.44
CA THR A 471 6.94 10.64 15.14
C THR A 471 6.06 11.23 14.04
N HIS A 472 5.89 10.56 12.91
CA HIS A 472 5.12 11.05 11.77
C HIS A 472 4.69 9.93 10.80
N GLN A 473 3.97 10.33 9.74
CA GLN A 473 3.20 9.43 8.88
C GLN A 473 3.93 8.89 7.63
N HIS A 474 5.22 9.16 7.46
CA HIS A 474 5.97 8.57 6.34
C HIS A 474 6.10 7.05 6.48
N HIS A 475 6.05 6.33 5.35
CA HIS A 475 5.80 4.88 5.36
C HIS A 475 6.89 4.07 6.06
N ASP A 476 8.14 4.49 5.91
CA ASP A 476 9.32 3.90 6.56
C ASP A 476 9.38 4.12 8.08
N HIS A 477 8.55 5.03 8.63
CA HIS A 477 8.38 5.25 10.07
C HIS A 477 7.21 4.46 10.70
N ILE A 478 6.28 3.94 9.89
CA ILE A 478 4.98 3.41 10.38
C ILE A 478 4.66 1.97 10.03
N GLY A 479 5.50 1.27 9.27
CA GLY A 479 5.26 -0.14 8.90
C GLY A 479 5.13 -1.10 10.10
N GLY A 480 5.60 -0.72 11.28
CA GLY A 480 5.44 -1.46 12.54
C GLY A 480 4.23 -1.10 13.40
N LEU A 481 3.41 -0.09 13.05
CA LEU A 481 2.31 0.37 13.92
C LEU A 481 1.34 -0.78 14.28
N ARG A 482 1.01 -1.64 13.30
CA ARG A 482 0.14 -2.80 13.48
C ARG A 482 0.71 -3.81 14.48
N THR A 483 2.03 -4.01 14.47
CA THR A 483 2.74 -4.92 15.38
C THR A 483 2.62 -4.44 16.83
N TYR A 484 2.84 -3.16 17.10
CA TYR A 484 2.69 -2.58 18.45
C TYR A 484 1.24 -2.54 18.93
N MET A 485 0.31 -2.22 18.03
CA MET A 485 -1.13 -2.26 18.31
C MET A 485 -1.59 -3.68 18.69
N HIS A 486 -1.10 -4.71 17.99
CA HIS A 486 -1.41 -6.12 18.27
C HIS A 486 -0.95 -6.56 19.67
N ILE A 487 0.20 -6.08 20.17
CA ILE A 487 0.66 -6.36 21.54
C ILE A 487 -0.01 -5.47 22.61
N GLY A 488 -1.00 -4.64 22.24
CA GLY A 488 -1.78 -3.82 23.16
C GLY A 488 -1.17 -2.46 23.53
N ALA A 489 -0.17 -1.97 22.79
CA ALA A 489 0.37 -0.64 23.03
C ALA A 489 -0.60 0.46 22.54
N THR A 490 -0.79 1.53 23.32
CA THR A 490 -1.51 2.73 22.88
C THR A 490 -0.57 3.58 22.02
N ILE A 491 -1.04 3.97 20.84
CA ILE A 491 -0.28 4.77 19.87
C ILE A 491 -0.48 6.25 20.16
N ILE A 492 0.60 6.91 20.58
CA ILE A 492 0.69 8.36 20.73
C ILE A 492 1.17 8.93 19.39
N THR A 493 0.33 9.72 18.72
CA THR A 493 0.67 10.37 17.44
C THR A 493 -0.03 11.72 17.32
N GLN A 494 0.40 12.56 16.38
CA GLN A 494 -0.21 13.86 16.16
C GLN A 494 -1.61 13.71 15.55
N ALA A 495 -2.57 14.54 15.97
CA ALA A 495 -3.99 14.42 15.63
C ALA A 495 -4.29 14.42 14.10
N LYS A 496 -3.42 15.01 13.28
CA LYS A 496 -3.50 15.03 11.80
C LYS A 496 -3.23 13.67 11.16
N ASN A 497 -2.47 12.79 11.83
CA ASN A 497 -2.15 11.46 11.32
C ASN A 497 -3.30 10.45 11.56
N PHE A 498 -4.21 10.78 12.48
CA PHE A 498 -5.24 9.87 13.00
C PHE A 498 -6.19 9.33 11.93
N ASP A 499 -6.69 10.19 11.03
CA ASP A 499 -7.64 9.77 9.99
C ASP A 499 -7.00 8.83 8.97
N PHE A 500 -5.74 9.09 8.58
CA PHE A 500 -4.96 8.18 7.73
C PHE A 500 -4.72 6.84 8.43
N TYR A 501 -4.25 6.87 9.68
CA TYR A 501 -3.94 5.63 10.41
C TYR A 501 -5.19 4.77 10.63
N THR A 502 -6.32 5.35 11.05
CA THR A 502 -7.54 4.57 11.35
C THR A 502 -8.25 4.04 10.11
N ARG A 503 -8.02 4.61 8.92
CA ARG A 503 -8.67 4.16 7.67
C ARG A 503 -7.77 3.28 6.83
N ASP A 504 -6.49 3.61 6.69
CA ASP A 504 -5.63 3.00 5.68
C ASP A 504 -4.66 1.96 6.28
N VAL A 505 -4.19 2.18 7.52
CA VAL A 505 -3.10 1.39 8.14
C VAL A 505 -3.62 0.42 9.21
N LEU A 506 -4.35 0.95 10.18
CA LEU A 506 -4.82 0.29 11.40
C LEU A 506 -6.30 -0.05 11.23
N ASN A 507 -6.55 -0.98 10.32
CA ASN A 507 -7.86 -1.48 9.92
C ASN A 507 -7.86 -3.03 9.87
N TYR A 508 -9.03 -3.63 9.68
CA TYR A 508 -9.20 -5.09 9.52
C TYR A 508 -9.00 -5.58 8.08
N SER A 509 -8.45 -4.77 7.17
CA SER A 509 -8.15 -5.22 5.80
C SER A 509 -7.13 -6.35 5.86
N GLN A 510 -7.48 -7.51 5.31
CA GLN A 510 -6.62 -8.69 5.33
C GLN A 510 -5.43 -8.48 4.39
N ARG A 511 -4.22 -8.64 4.91
CA ARG A 511 -2.98 -8.72 4.13
C ARG A 511 -2.76 -10.17 3.76
N THR A 512 -2.90 -10.53 2.48
CA THR A 512 -2.85 -11.92 2.01
C THR A 512 -1.52 -12.29 1.38
N LEU A 513 -0.77 -11.30 0.86
CA LEU A 513 0.54 -11.52 0.24
C LEU A 513 1.67 -11.61 1.28
N GLN A 514 1.57 -10.82 2.35
CA GLN A 514 2.48 -10.84 3.49
C GLN A 514 1.66 -10.56 4.78
N PRO A 515 0.97 -11.58 5.33
CA PRO A 515 0.12 -11.41 6.49
C PRO A 515 0.94 -11.06 7.74
N ASP A 516 0.51 -10.02 8.45
CA ASP A 516 1.07 -9.63 9.75
C ASP A 516 0.23 -10.17 10.92
N SER A 517 0.71 -9.96 12.15
CA SER A 517 0.04 -10.43 13.38
C SER A 517 -1.43 -9.98 13.49
N VAL A 518 -1.77 -8.75 13.05
CA VAL A 518 -3.17 -8.27 13.02
C VAL A 518 -4.00 -9.02 11.97
N SER A 519 -3.41 -9.42 10.85
CA SER A 519 -4.08 -10.20 9.80
C SER A 519 -4.25 -11.67 10.18
N LEU A 520 -3.31 -12.24 10.94
CA LEU A 520 -3.31 -13.63 11.41
C LEU A 520 -4.16 -13.83 12.68
N TRP A 521 -4.10 -12.87 13.60
CA TRP A 521 -4.75 -12.89 14.91
C TRP A 521 -5.40 -11.52 15.21
N PRO A 522 -6.49 -11.15 14.51
CA PRO A 522 -7.10 -9.83 14.65
C PRO A 522 -7.59 -9.56 16.09
N PRO A 523 -7.05 -8.55 16.79
CA PRO A 523 -7.49 -8.19 18.13
C PRO A 523 -8.86 -7.50 18.06
N THR A 524 -9.75 -7.79 19.00
CA THR A 524 -11.08 -7.17 19.08
C THR A 524 -11.02 -5.70 19.46
N GLU A 525 -9.98 -5.31 20.20
CA GLU A 525 -9.70 -3.98 20.73
C GLU A 525 -9.52 -2.92 19.62
N LEU A 526 -9.11 -3.34 18.41
CA LEU A 526 -9.03 -2.47 17.24
C LEU A 526 -10.43 -1.94 16.84
N ALA A 527 -11.50 -2.73 16.98
CA ALA A 527 -12.87 -2.28 16.73
C ALA A 527 -13.39 -1.32 17.81
N GLU A 528 -12.78 -1.34 19.01
CA GLU A 528 -13.18 -0.51 20.15
C GLU A 528 -12.53 0.89 20.13
N GLY A 529 -11.44 1.06 19.37
CA GLY A 529 -10.93 2.36 18.94
C GLY A 529 -10.18 3.21 20.00
N TYR A 530 -10.06 2.75 21.24
CA TYR A 530 -9.35 3.46 22.32
C TYR A 530 -7.81 3.29 22.28
N GLN A 531 -7.26 2.78 21.19
CA GLN A 531 -5.82 2.48 21.06
C GLN A 531 -4.96 3.70 20.72
N TYR A 532 -5.47 4.93 20.87
CA TYR A 532 -4.76 6.17 20.47
C TYR A 532 -4.77 7.26 21.53
N GLU A 533 -3.67 8.01 21.58
CA GLU A 533 -3.58 9.35 22.18
C GLU A 533 -3.27 10.36 21.09
N ARG A 534 -4.20 11.29 20.84
CA ARG A 534 -4.12 12.25 19.73
C ARG A 534 -3.53 13.56 20.21
N VAL A 535 -2.26 13.80 19.90
CA VAL A 535 -1.52 14.99 20.30
C VAL A 535 -1.88 16.17 19.39
N THR A 536 -2.41 17.26 19.94
CA THR A 536 -2.64 18.50 19.21
C THR A 536 -1.39 19.39 19.20
N GLU A 537 -0.90 19.75 20.38
CA GLU A 537 0.28 20.61 20.59
C GLU A 537 1.37 19.86 21.37
N ASN A 538 1.03 19.31 22.53
CA ASN A 538 1.94 18.55 23.38
C ASN A 538 1.23 17.43 24.16
N TYR A 539 1.99 16.43 24.58
CA TYR A 539 1.52 15.33 25.44
C TYR A 539 2.64 14.94 26.42
N VAL A 540 2.29 14.33 27.56
CA VAL A 540 3.27 13.97 28.60
C VAL A 540 3.01 12.55 29.09
N VAL A 541 4.05 11.71 29.07
CA VAL A 541 4.07 10.39 29.73
C VAL A 541 4.95 10.49 30.97
N SER A 542 4.41 10.10 32.14
CA SER A 542 5.13 10.14 33.41
C SER A 542 4.62 9.09 34.39
N ASP A 543 5.50 8.62 35.27
CA ASP A 543 5.19 7.78 36.44
C ASP A 543 5.37 8.53 37.78
N GLY A 544 5.56 9.85 37.74
CA GLY A 544 5.90 10.69 38.89
C GLY A 544 7.39 10.75 39.25
N THR A 545 8.23 9.91 38.66
CA THR A 545 9.69 9.85 38.86
C THR A 545 10.48 10.19 37.58
N ARG A 546 9.98 9.74 36.42
CA ARG A 546 10.45 10.11 35.08
C ARG A 546 9.34 10.82 34.31
N THR A 547 9.74 11.69 33.38
CA THR A 547 8.84 12.42 32.48
C THR A 547 9.40 12.39 31.06
N MET A 548 8.54 12.10 30.09
CA MET A 548 8.80 12.24 28.65
C MET A 548 7.73 13.13 28.06
N ASN A 549 8.15 14.20 27.38
CA ASN A 549 7.25 15.16 26.74
C ASN A 549 7.29 14.96 25.23
N MET A 550 6.14 14.94 24.57
CA MET A 550 6.03 14.95 23.12
C MET A 550 5.54 16.34 22.69
N TYR A 551 6.12 16.87 21.63
CA TYR A 551 5.81 18.20 21.08
C TYR A 551 5.60 18.12 19.57
N TYR A 552 4.52 18.71 19.07
CA TYR A 552 4.30 18.92 17.64
C TYR A 552 5.25 20.00 17.12
N VAL A 553 6.05 19.65 16.10
CA VAL A 553 7.07 20.51 15.51
C VAL A 553 6.46 21.31 14.35
N GLN A 554 6.37 22.63 14.52
CA GLN A 554 5.69 23.50 13.56
C GLN A 554 6.29 24.92 13.51
N PRO A 555 6.32 25.59 12.34
CA PRO A 555 5.94 25.07 11.03
C PRO A 555 6.98 24.08 10.47
N LEU A 556 6.54 23.08 9.73
CA LEU A 556 7.41 22.10 9.07
C LEU A 556 7.00 21.92 7.59
N GLN A 557 8.02 21.77 6.72
CA GLN A 557 7.85 21.54 5.28
C GLN A 557 8.06 20.08 4.87
N HIS A 558 8.75 19.29 5.71
CA HIS A 558 8.99 17.86 5.49
C HIS A 558 7.66 17.11 5.48
N VAL A 559 6.99 17.11 6.62
CA VAL A 559 5.68 16.48 6.82
C VAL A 559 4.82 17.36 7.73
N ASP A 560 3.51 17.22 7.64
CA ASP A 560 2.60 17.72 8.66
C ASP A 560 2.33 16.66 9.74
N GLY A 561 2.02 17.08 10.97
CA GLY A 561 1.78 16.15 12.08
C GLY A 561 3.02 15.46 12.66
N MET A 562 4.22 16.06 12.60
CA MET A 562 5.44 15.50 13.18
C MET A 562 5.62 15.79 14.67
N LEU A 563 5.82 14.76 15.49
CA LEU A 563 6.20 14.87 16.89
C LEU A 563 7.72 14.69 17.08
N MET A 564 8.28 15.40 18.06
CA MET A 564 9.55 15.07 18.70
C MET A 564 9.30 14.73 20.19
N ALA A 565 10.11 13.84 20.77
CA ALA A 565 10.05 13.50 22.19
C ALA A 565 11.25 14.11 22.95
N TYR A 566 11.06 14.49 24.21
CA TYR A 566 12.09 15.11 25.04
C TYR A 566 12.06 14.55 26.47
N LEU A 567 13.23 14.11 26.94
CA LEU A 567 13.50 13.56 28.26
C LEU A 567 14.26 14.60 29.09
N PRO A 568 13.61 15.34 30.02
CA PRO A 568 14.23 16.49 30.69
C PRO A 568 15.34 16.12 31.68
N ALA A 569 15.26 14.95 32.33
CA ALA A 569 16.26 14.51 33.29
C ALA A 569 17.56 14.06 32.59
N GLU A 570 17.41 13.39 31.45
CA GLU A 570 18.48 12.91 30.58
C GLU A 570 19.00 14.00 29.63
N LYS A 571 18.24 15.10 29.44
CA LYS A 571 18.51 16.20 28.49
C LYS A 571 18.66 15.73 27.04
N MET A 572 17.89 14.69 26.70
CA MET A 572 17.85 14.07 25.38
C MET A 572 16.60 14.49 24.63
N VAL A 573 16.75 14.87 23.36
CA VAL A 573 15.63 15.01 22.41
C VAL A 573 15.72 13.87 21.40
N ILE A 574 14.60 13.18 21.19
CA ILE A 574 14.42 12.12 20.21
C ILE A 574 13.59 12.70 19.07
N GLU A 575 14.10 12.61 17.86
CA GLU A 575 13.46 13.10 16.64
C GLU A 575 13.77 12.16 15.47
N ALA A 576 13.02 12.29 14.39
CA ALA A 576 13.19 11.44 13.21
C ALA A 576 14.00 12.14 12.12
N ASP A 577 13.30 12.88 11.25
CA ASP A 577 13.83 13.49 10.03
C ASP A 577 14.09 14.99 10.22
N LEU A 578 14.37 15.41 11.47
CA LEU A 578 14.75 16.79 11.78
C LEU A 578 16.27 16.95 11.77
N LEU A 579 17.03 15.89 12.01
CA LEU A 579 18.47 15.81 11.82
C LEU A 579 18.99 14.38 11.52
N ASP A 580 19.20 14.07 10.25
CA ASP A 580 19.82 12.80 9.86
C ASP A 580 21.32 12.77 10.14
N THR A 581 21.80 11.64 10.68
CA THR A 581 23.21 11.42 11.05
C THR A 581 23.77 10.10 10.51
N HIS A 582 22.97 9.37 9.72
CA HIS A 582 23.44 8.26 8.91
C HIS A 582 24.39 8.74 7.78
N VAL A 583 24.23 9.99 7.37
CA VAL A 583 25.14 10.77 6.51
C VAL A 583 25.97 11.78 7.32
N PRO A 584 27.07 12.32 6.77
CA PRO A 584 27.78 13.44 7.37
C PRO A 584 26.86 14.65 7.56
N LEU A 585 26.93 15.30 8.73
CA LEU A 585 26.12 16.48 9.07
C LEU A 585 26.22 17.55 7.96
N PRO A 586 25.08 18.15 7.55
CA PRO A 586 25.05 19.00 6.37
C PRO A 586 25.85 20.28 6.56
N ALA A 587 26.49 20.75 5.47
CA ALA A 587 27.33 21.93 5.49
C ALA A 587 26.56 23.25 5.70
N THR A 588 25.25 23.23 5.46
CA THR A 588 24.28 24.31 5.65
C THR A 588 22.99 23.71 6.22
N PRO A 589 22.27 24.40 7.13
CA PRO A 589 21.08 23.83 7.73
C PRO A 589 19.93 23.74 6.72
N SER A 590 19.17 22.65 6.77
CA SER A 590 17.95 22.40 5.99
C SER A 590 16.76 23.22 6.53
N ALA A 591 15.60 23.11 5.87
CA ALA A 591 14.35 23.67 6.39
C ALA A 591 13.92 22.95 7.69
N ALA A 592 14.01 21.61 7.74
CA ALA A 592 13.71 20.81 8.91
C ALA A 592 14.63 21.14 10.10
N ASN A 593 15.96 21.25 9.87
CA ASN A 593 16.91 21.66 10.89
C ASN A 593 16.54 23.04 11.49
N ARG A 594 16.18 24.01 10.64
CA ARG A 594 15.73 25.34 11.10
C ARG A 594 14.45 25.27 11.93
N SER A 595 13.45 24.50 11.50
CA SER A 595 12.20 24.31 12.24
C SER A 595 12.44 23.69 13.62
N PHE A 596 13.25 22.62 13.69
CA PHE A 596 13.63 21.94 14.92
C PHE A 596 14.40 22.83 15.90
N PHE A 597 15.43 23.54 15.42
CA PHE A 597 16.17 24.50 16.23
C PHE A 597 15.27 25.60 16.81
N ASN A 598 14.35 26.12 16.01
CA ASN A 598 13.37 27.13 16.46
C ASN A 598 12.40 26.54 17.50
N GLN A 599 11.92 25.31 17.31
CA GLN A 599 11.03 24.62 18.24
C GLN A 599 11.69 24.42 19.62
N VAL A 600 12.92 23.89 19.63
CA VAL A 600 13.72 23.70 20.86
C VAL A 600 13.92 25.03 21.61
N ARG A 601 14.22 26.11 20.88
CA ARG A 601 14.37 27.46 21.46
C ARG A 601 13.06 28.07 21.98
N ALA A 602 11.96 27.90 21.26
CA ALA A 602 10.65 28.43 21.65
C ALA A 602 10.14 27.76 22.94
N LEU A 603 10.30 26.44 23.03
CA LEU A 603 9.98 25.63 24.21
C LEU A 603 11.00 25.79 25.36
N LYS A 604 12.16 26.41 25.11
CA LYS A 604 13.26 26.60 26.07
C LYS A 604 13.79 25.28 26.65
N LEU A 605 13.90 24.24 25.82
CA LEU A 605 14.41 22.93 26.25
C LEU A 605 15.92 22.98 26.50
N ASP A 606 16.38 22.35 27.57
CA ASP A 606 17.80 22.20 27.91
C ASP A 606 18.33 20.90 27.30
N VAL A 607 18.65 20.95 26.00
CA VAL A 607 19.10 19.80 25.22
C VAL A 607 20.62 19.68 25.25
N GLN A 608 21.12 18.51 25.61
CA GLN A 608 22.55 18.16 25.54
C GLN A 608 22.85 17.14 24.45
N GLN A 609 21.89 16.27 24.12
CA GLN A 609 22.05 15.22 23.12
C GLN A 609 20.80 15.11 22.23
N ILE A 610 21.03 14.92 20.94
CA ILE A 610 20.02 14.57 19.93
C ILE A 610 20.14 13.07 19.67
N VAL A 611 19.00 12.39 19.60
CA VAL A 611 18.86 10.96 19.36
C VAL A 611 17.99 10.79 18.11
N PRO A 612 18.59 10.71 16.91
CA PRO A 612 17.84 10.62 15.68
C PRO A 612 17.34 9.19 15.45
N ILE A 613 16.18 9.04 14.81
CA ILE A 613 15.74 7.78 14.21
C ILE A 613 16.71 7.37 13.09
N HIS A 614 17.23 8.36 12.34
CA HIS A 614 18.19 8.15 11.25
C HIS A 614 19.65 8.32 11.70
N GLY A 615 20.29 7.22 12.08
CA GLY A 615 21.74 7.15 12.31
C GLY A 615 22.16 7.02 13.78
N LYS A 616 23.03 7.91 14.27
CA LYS A 616 23.68 7.82 15.59
C LYS A 616 23.44 9.07 16.44
N PRO A 617 23.29 8.94 17.77
CA PRO A 617 23.14 10.08 18.66
C PRO A 617 24.32 11.05 18.58
N VAL A 618 24.03 12.36 18.56
CA VAL A 618 25.03 13.43 18.49
C VAL A 618 24.86 14.46 19.61
N PRO A 619 25.93 15.09 20.11
CA PRO A 619 25.83 16.23 21.01
C PRO A 619 25.05 17.40 20.36
N TRP A 620 24.22 18.09 21.14
CA TRP A 620 23.55 19.31 20.69
C TRP A 620 24.55 20.37 20.18
N THR A 621 25.74 20.41 20.77
CA THR A 621 26.85 21.29 20.35
C THR A 621 27.36 21.02 18.94
N ASP A 622 27.17 19.82 18.37
CA ASP A 622 27.54 19.52 16.98
C ASP A 622 26.48 20.02 16.01
N PHE A 623 25.20 19.86 16.34
CA PHE A 623 24.11 20.49 15.60
C PHE A 623 24.19 22.03 15.62
N MET A 624 24.60 22.63 16.74
CA MET A 624 24.86 24.07 16.81
C MET A 624 25.93 24.56 15.80
N LYS A 625 26.88 23.70 15.39
CA LYS A 625 27.87 24.05 14.34
C LYS A 625 27.22 24.10 12.96
N VAL A 626 26.21 23.25 12.70
CA VAL A 626 25.38 23.29 11.48
C VAL A 626 24.49 24.54 11.46
N MET A 627 23.93 24.92 12.61
CA MET A 627 23.05 26.10 12.74
C MET A 627 23.79 27.44 12.73
N SER A 628 25.11 27.45 12.92
CA SER A 628 25.93 28.66 12.92
C SER A 628 26.26 29.12 11.48
N PRO A 629 26.20 30.42 11.16
CA PRO A 629 26.73 30.92 9.90
C PRO A 629 28.22 30.56 9.78
N LYS A 630 28.62 29.97 8.64
CA LYS A 630 30.05 29.90 8.31
C LYS A 630 30.54 31.31 7.93
N PRO A 631 31.72 31.73 8.43
CA PRO A 631 32.27 33.06 8.16
C PRO A 631 32.68 33.25 6.70
#